data_AF-K6UNF0-F1
#
_entry.id   AF-K6UNF0-F1
#
_cell.length_a   1.000
_cell.length_b   1.000
_cell.length_c   1.000
_cell.angle_alpha   90.00
_cell.angle_beta   90.00
_cell.angle_gamma   90.00
#
_symmetry.space_group_name_H-M   'P 1'
#
loop_
_entity.id
_entity.type
_entity.pdbx_description
1 polymer ?
#
loop_
_entity_poly.entity_id
_entity_poly.type
_entity_poly.pdbx_seq_one_letter_code
_entity_poly.pdbx_strand_id
1 'polypeptide(L)'
;MVHLSKTELEDVIKILPSHGFYESFDKDEKGSEHSSECNKLSTNDDRIKNICLKFLKNLKDLSNMKNEKKKNDDNYRYLTFWIYDKLYNMFGKHFTEILEIGNNYYKSLSNQLYLNEYGYDFNRIREMKYLYDYFKRYEVIIKCKKSPEVECNKYNKYCRSWKKKNKYTSYENPRDNILDSHPEPMLQNMNGKIIQLAFQE
;
A
#
# COMPACT_ATOMS: atom_id res chain seq x y z
N MET A 1 -8.40 0.33 -28.73
CA MET A 1 -7.27 0.46 -27.79
C MET A 1 -7.49 1.70 -26.95
N VAL A 2 -7.47 1.64 -25.61
CA VAL A 2 -7.33 2.85 -24.77
C VAL A 2 -5.91 2.85 -24.24
N HIS A 3 -5.09 3.75 -24.76
CA HIS A 3 -3.80 4.11 -24.19
C HIS A 3 -4.08 5.29 -23.27
N LEU A 4 -3.85 5.15 -21.98
CA LEU A 4 -3.83 6.32 -21.10
C LEU A 4 -2.65 7.18 -21.54
N SER A 5 -2.88 8.47 -21.77
CA SER A 5 -1.79 9.44 -21.81
C SER A 5 -1.18 9.59 -20.41
N LYS A 6 0.05 10.11 -20.34
CA LYS A 6 0.75 10.36 -19.08
C LYS A 6 -0.08 11.26 -18.14
N THR A 7 -0.66 12.32 -18.67
CA THR A 7 -1.52 13.26 -17.94
C THR A 7 -2.77 12.58 -17.38
N GLU A 8 -3.42 11.71 -18.16
CA GLU A 8 -4.61 11.00 -17.69
C GLU A 8 -4.28 9.94 -16.63
N LEU A 9 -3.07 9.37 -16.66
CA LEU A 9 -2.59 8.46 -15.61
C LEU A 9 -2.30 9.23 -14.30
N GLU A 10 -1.69 10.41 -14.40
CA GLU A 10 -1.44 11.29 -13.25
C GLU A 10 -2.74 11.74 -12.58
N ASP A 11 -3.74 12.14 -13.37
CA ASP A 11 -5.07 12.48 -12.87
C ASP A 11 -5.78 11.31 -12.20
N VAL A 12 -5.60 10.11 -12.74
CA VAL A 12 -6.13 8.88 -12.16
C VAL A 12 -5.45 8.54 -10.83
N ILE A 13 -4.13 8.72 -10.73
CA ILE A 13 -3.40 8.46 -9.48
C ILE A 13 -3.87 9.40 -8.39
N LYS A 14 -4.07 10.69 -8.69
CA LYS A 14 -4.50 11.71 -7.71
C LYS A 14 -5.83 11.40 -7.04
N ILE A 15 -6.72 10.67 -7.72
CA ILE A 15 -8.01 10.29 -7.16
C ILE A 15 -7.95 8.99 -6.35
N LEU A 16 -6.84 8.24 -6.36
CA LEU A 16 -6.75 6.99 -5.59
C LEU A 16 -6.63 7.30 -4.09
N PRO A 17 -7.29 6.51 -3.22
CA PRO A 17 -7.12 6.64 -1.78
C PRO A 17 -5.66 6.62 -1.32
N SER A 18 -4.83 5.75 -1.92
CA SER A 18 -3.40 5.64 -1.63
C SER A 18 -2.60 6.94 -1.88
N HIS A 19 -3.07 7.84 -2.74
CA HIS A 19 -2.32 9.03 -3.14
C HIS A 19 -1.96 9.93 -1.96
N GLY A 20 -2.94 10.31 -1.14
CA GLY A 20 -2.71 11.19 0.01
C GLY A 20 -1.81 10.55 1.08
N PHE A 21 -1.90 9.22 1.25
CA PHE A 21 -1.00 8.49 2.14
C PHE A 21 0.44 8.52 1.62
N TYR A 22 0.64 8.23 0.34
CA TYR A 22 1.97 8.18 -0.27
C TYR A 22 2.64 9.56 -0.24
N GLU A 23 1.91 10.63 -0.53
CA GLU A 23 2.42 11.99 -0.38
C GLU A 23 2.85 12.28 1.06
N SER A 24 2.08 11.81 2.05
CA SER A 24 2.44 11.98 3.46
C SER A 24 3.69 11.20 3.83
N PHE A 25 3.79 9.95 3.38
CA PHE A 25 4.92 9.07 3.66
C PHE A 25 6.21 9.56 3.00
N ASP A 26 6.10 10.17 1.83
CA ASP A 26 7.22 10.73 1.07
C ASP A 26 7.75 12.05 1.63
N LYS A 27 7.07 12.70 2.59
CA LYS A 27 7.56 13.93 3.23
C LYS A 27 8.86 13.67 3.99
N ASP A 28 9.89 14.44 3.64
CA ASP A 28 11.19 14.37 4.29
C ASP A 28 11.11 14.60 5.80
N GLU A 29 12.07 14.02 6.52
CA GLU A 29 12.23 14.21 7.95
C GLU A 29 13.13 15.41 8.23
N LYS A 30 12.71 16.29 9.14
CA LYS A 30 13.59 17.30 9.74
C LYS A 30 14.06 16.76 11.09
N GLY A 31 15.08 15.90 11.10
CA GLY A 31 15.60 15.32 12.34
C GLY A 31 16.53 14.13 12.12
N SER A 32 17.43 13.87 13.08
CA SER A 32 18.44 12.81 13.04
C SER A 32 18.08 11.57 13.85
N GLU A 33 16.90 11.55 14.50
CA GLU A 33 16.58 10.61 15.59
C GLU A 33 16.55 9.14 15.14
N HIS A 34 16.28 8.86 13.86
CA HIS A 34 16.23 7.49 13.30
C HIS A 34 17.40 7.17 12.36
N SER A 35 18.35 8.11 12.21
CA SER A 35 19.51 7.94 11.33
C SER A 35 20.45 6.83 11.78
N SER A 36 20.59 6.60 13.10
CA SER A 36 21.45 5.56 13.66
C SER A 36 21.00 4.15 13.26
N GLU A 37 19.69 3.90 13.19
CA GLU A 37 19.13 2.62 12.76
C GLU A 37 19.40 2.37 11.27
N CYS A 38 19.15 3.38 10.43
CA CYS A 38 19.41 3.26 8.99
C CYS A 38 20.90 3.23 8.64
N ASN A 39 21.80 3.70 9.53
CA ASN A 39 23.25 3.54 9.36
C ASN A 39 23.73 2.09 9.52
N LYS A 40 22.88 1.18 10.03
CA LYS A 40 23.16 -0.26 10.09
C LYS A 40 23.03 -0.96 8.72
N LEU A 41 22.47 -0.28 7.72
CA LEU A 41 22.39 -0.80 6.35
C LEU A 41 23.78 -1.11 5.81
N SER A 42 23.92 -2.20 5.05
CA SER A 42 25.21 -2.57 4.47
C SER A 42 25.63 -1.71 3.28
N THR A 43 24.81 -0.74 2.90
CA THR A 43 25.01 0.16 1.76
C THR A 43 25.15 1.62 2.18
N ASN A 44 25.94 2.36 1.41
CA ASN A 44 26.08 3.81 1.51
C ASN A 44 25.25 4.57 0.46
N ASP A 45 24.35 3.90 -0.27
CA ASP A 45 23.45 4.59 -1.21
C ASP A 45 22.46 5.47 -0.44
N ASP A 46 22.62 6.78 -0.58
CA ASP A 46 21.78 7.80 0.06
C ASP A 46 20.29 7.64 -0.27
N ARG A 47 19.94 7.10 -1.44
CA ARG A 47 18.55 6.85 -1.83
C ARG A 47 17.95 5.74 -0.97
N ILE A 48 18.70 4.68 -0.72
CA ILE A 48 18.28 3.55 0.12
C ILE A 48 18.18 4.01 1.59
N LYS A 49 19.17 4.77 2.07
CA LYS A 49 19.12 5.37 3.41
C LYS A 49 17.91 6.30 3.58
N ASN A 50 17.60 7.13 2.58
CA ASN A 50 16.43 8.02 2.63
C ASN A 50 15.11 7.25 2.67
N ILE A 51 14.99 6.15 1.93
CA ILE A 51 13.80 5.27 2.02
C ILE A 51 13.68 4.67 3.43
N CYS A 52 14.78 4.18 4.00
CA CYS A 52 14.80 3.67 5.37
C CYS A 52 14.36 4.74 6.38
N LEU A 53 14.91 5.96 6.31
CA LEU A 53 14.55 7.07 7.20
C LEU A 53 13.05 7.38 7.13
N LYS A 54 12.52 7.54 5.92
CA LYS A 54 11.07 7.75 5.70
C LYS A 54 10.26 6.61 6.27
N PHE A 55 10.69 5.36 6.08
CA PHE A 55 9.98 4.22 6.63
C PHE A 55 9.95 4.24 8.16
N LEU A 56 11.09 4.45 8.83
CA LEU A 56 11.16 4.49 10.30
C LEU A 56 10.34 5.63 10.91
N LYS A 57 10.39 6.83 10.30
CA LYS A 57 9.52 7.95 10.69
C LYS A 57 8.05 7.55 10.66
N ASN A 58 7.58 6.97 9.55
CA ASN A 58 6.18 6.58 9.41
C ASN A 58 5.79 5.44 10.37
N LEU A 59 6.72 4.56 10.74
CA LEU A 59 6.51 3.56 11.78
C LEU A 59 6.34 4.17 13.17
N LYS A 60 7.12 5.21 13.50
CA LYS A 60 6.96 5.99 14.74
C LYS A 60 5.63 6.72 14.79
N ASP A 61 5.27 7.38 13.70
CA ASP A 61 3.97 8.04 13.58
C ASP A 61 2.84 7.03 13.80
N LEU A 62 2.94 5.85 13.17
CA LEU A 62 1.98 4.76 13.33
C LEU A 62 1.88 4.25 14.77
N SER A 63 3.01 4.07 15.48
CA SER A 63 2.98 3.62 16.89
C SER A 63 2.33 4.63 17.83
N ASN A 64 2.33 5.91 17.46
CA ASN A 64 1.74 6.98 18.27
C ASN A 64 0.23 7.14 18.04
N MET A 65 -0.34 6.54 17.00
CA MET A 65 -1.78 6.60 16.73
C MET A 65 -2.52 5.61 17.65
N LYS A 66 -2.85 6.01 18.88
CA LYS A 66 -3.48 5.11 19.88
C LYS A 66 -5.03 5.07 19.83
N ASN A 67 -5.68 6.01 19.13
CA ASN A 67 -7.11 6.29 19.35
C ASN A 67 -8.04 6.14 18.13
N GLU A 68 -7.55 5.71 16.95
CA GLU A 68 -8.38 5.60 15.73
C GLU A 68 -8.13 4.29 14.97
N LYS A 69 -8.70 3.18 15.45
CA LYS A 69 -8.48 1.82 14.89
C LYS A 69 -8.57 1.74 13.36
N LYS A 70 -9.60 2.35 12.75
CA LYS A 70 -9.79 2.34 11.29
C LYS A 70 -8.73 3.15 10.53
N LYS A 71 -8.31 4.30 11.06
CA LYS A 71 -7.25 5.12 10.47
C LYS A 71 -5.89 4.44 10.63
N ASN A 72 -5.67 3.75 11.74
CA ASN A 72 -4.48 2.94 11.97
C ASN A 72 -4.37 1.81 10.95
N ASP A 73 -5.47 1.09 10.68
CA ASP A 73 -5.49 0.01 9.69
C ASP A 73 -5.14 0.52 8.29
N ASP A 74 -5.65 1.70 7.89
CA ASP A 74 -5.34 2.30 6.59
C ASP A 74 -3.89 2.74 6.49
N ASN A 75 -3.37 3.44 7.50
CA ASN A 75 -1.98 3.86 7.55
C ASN A 75 -1.04 2.65 7.50
N TYR A 76 -1.31 1.62 8.29
CA TYR A 76 -0.53 0.39 8.31
C TYR A 76 -0.49 -0.27 6.93
N ARG A 77 -1.66 -0.45 6.28
CA ARG A 77 -1.77 -1.12 4.98
C ARG A 77 -1.12 -0.32 3.86
N TYR A 78 -1.42 0.97 3.76
CA TYR A 78 -0.81 1.80 2.73
C TYR A 78 0.69 1.97 2.93
N LEU A 79 1.18 2.02 4.17
CA LEU A 79 2.61 2.06 4.45
C LEU A 79 3.29 0.76 4.00
N THR A 80 2.65 -0.39 4.22
CA THR A 80 3.12 -1.68 3.70
C THR A 80 3.19 -1.66 2.18
N PHE A 81 2.13 -1.22 1.49
CA PHE A 81 2.15 -1.12 0.04
C PHE A 81 3.21 -0.14 -0.46
N TRP A 82 3.39 0.98 0.23
CA TRP A 82 4.36 2.02 -0.12
C TRP A 82 5.81 1.50 -0.01
N ILE A 83 6.19 0.85 1.09
CA ILE A 83 7.57 0.37 1.24
C ILE A 83 7.90 -0.71 0.22
N TYR A 84 6.95 -1.60 -0.09
CA TYR A 84 7.14 -2.59 -1.15
C TYR A 84 7.28 -1.95 -2.54
N ASP A 85 6.50 -0.90 -2.85
CA ASP A 85 6.59 -0.18 -4.13
C ASP A 85 7.92 0.57 -4.28
N LYS A 86 8.43 1.18 -3.20
CA LYS A 86 9.74 1.86 -3.21
C LYS A 86 10.89 0.87 -3.40
N LEU A 87 10.82 -0.27 -2.72
CA LEU A 87 11.87 -1.27 -2.79
C LEU A 87 11.77 -2.18 -4.03
N TYR A 88 10.63 -2.22 -4.72
CA TYR A 88 10.41 -3.01 -5.94
C TYR A 88 11.41 -2.70 -7.06
N ASN A 89 11.92 -1.47 -7.16
CA ASN A 89 12.95 -1.16 -8.17
C ASN A 89 14.38 -1.32 -7.64
N MET A 90 14.55 -1.75 -6.39
CA MET A 90 15.83 -1.84 -5.67
C MET A 90 16.09 -3.27 -5.16
N PHE A 91 15.57 -4.27 -5.87
CA PHE A 91 15.65 -5.69 -5.49
C PHE A 91 17.06 -6.15 -5.13
N GLY A 92 17.14 -6.94 -4.06
CA GLY A 92 18.37 -7.54 -3.56
C GLY A 92 18.42 -7.53 -2.04
N LYS A 93 19.64 -7.67 -1.49
CA LYS A 93 19.92 -7.73 -0.05
C LYS A 93 19.28 -6.58 0.76
N HIS A 94 19.23 -5.39 0.17
CA HIS A 94 18.72 -4.19 0.84
C HIS A 94 17.21 -4.18 1.09
N PHE A 95 16.44 -4.99 0.34
CA PHE A 95 15.01 -5.16 0.58
C PHE A 95 14.77 -5.74 1.99
N THR A 96 15.39 -6.89 2.27
CA THR A 96 15.24 -7.59 3.54
C THR A 96 15.84 -6.77 4.69
N GLU A 97 17.02 -6.18 4.50
CA GLU A 97 17.67 -5.34 5.53
C GLU A 97 16.77 -4.19 5.99
N ILE A 98 16.11 -3.46 5.07
CA ILE A 98 15.22 -2.35 5.44
C ILE A 98 14.01 -2.85 6.24
N LEU A 99 13.40 -3.96 5.84
CA LEU A 99 12.24 -4.50 6.53
C LEU A 99 12.60 -5.09 7.91
N GLU A 100 13.78 -5.67 8.06
CA GLU A 100 14.32 -6.12 9.35
C GLU A 100 14.59 -4.94 10.30
N ILE A 101 15.27 -3.90 9.82
CA ILE A 101 15.50 -2.68 10.59
C ILE A 101 14.16 -2.06 11.02
N GLY A 102 13.20 -1.95 10.08
CA GLY A 102 11.86 -1.43 10.37
C GLY A 102 11.12 -2.25 11.43
N ASN A 103 11.16 -3.58 11.35
CA ASN A 103 10.52 -4.44 12.34
C ASN A 103 11.13 -4.30 13.73
N ASN A 104 12.47 -4.32 13.82
CA ASN A 104 13.17 -4.13 15.08
C ASN A 104 12.85 -2.78 15.70
N TYR A 105 12.84 -1.73 14.87
CA TYR A 105 12.49 -0.38 15.29
C TYR A 105 11.05 -0.31 15.81
N TYR A 106 10.07 -0.78 15.02
CA TYR A 106 8.65 -0.76 15.44
C TYR A 106 8.39 -1.60 16.68
N LYS A 107 9.06 -2.75 16.82
CA LYS A 107 8.99 -3.60 18.01
C LYS A 107 9.48 -2.87 19.26
N SER A 108 10.53 -2.05 19.14
CA SER A 108 11.00 -1.25 20.28
C SER A 108 10.00 -0.18 20.73
N LEU A 109 9.14 0.30 19.82
CA LEU A 109 8.12 1.32 20.11
C LEU A 109 6.80 0.74 20.60
N SER A 110 6.36 -0.38 20.02
CA SER A 110 5.02 -0.93 20.20
C SER A 110 4.97 -2.27 20.93
N ASN A 111 6.13 -2.90 21.17
CA ASN A 111 6.28 -4.28 21.62
C ASN A 111 5.65 -5.32 20.67
N GLN A 112 5.37 -4.95 19.42
CA GLN A 112 4.82 -5.82 18.37
C GLN A 112 5.67 -5.73 17.10
N LEU A 113 5.71 -6.82 16.32
CA LEU A 113 6.33 -6.77 15.00
C LEU A 113 5.47 -5.93 14.06
N TYR A 114 6.12 -5.14 13.20
CA TYR A 114 5.38 -4.44 12.15
C TYR A 114 4.90 -5.45 11.11
N LEU A 115 5.76 -6.28 10.54
CA LEU A 115 5.43 -7.38 9.62
C LEU A 115 5.81 -8.72 10.26
N ASN A 116 4.99 -9.75 10.11
CA ASN A 116 5.34 -11.08 10.60
C ASN A 116 6.14 -11.92 9.60
N GLU A 117 6.09 -11.57 8.32
CA GLU A 117 6.82 -12.25 7.25
C GLU A 117 7.29 -11.25 6.19
N TYR A 118 8.40 -11.56 5.52
CA TYR A 118 8.98 -10.76 4.44
C TYR A 118 8.81 -11.40 3.04
N GLY A 119 8.19 -12.58 2.98
CA GLY A 119 8.15 -13.45 1.80
C GLY A 119 6.93 -13.23 0.90
N TYR A 120 6.65 -11.99 0.49
CA TYR A 120 5.52 -11.73 -0.40
C TYR A 120 5.92 -11.66 -1.87
N ASP A 121 5.13 -12.30 -2.72
CA ASP A 121 5.13 -12.03 -4.16
C ASP A 121 4.77 -10.56 -4.39
N PHE A 122 5.71 -9.78 -4.91
CA PHE A 122 5.52 -8.35 -5.19
C PHE A 122 4.36 -8.08 -6.14
N ASN A 123 4.10 -8.98 -7.09
CA ASN A 123 2.94 -8.86 -7.96
C ASN A 123 1.66 -8.95 -7.14
N ARG A 124 1.61 -9.88 -6.18
CA ARG A 124 0.49 -10.01 -5.24
C ARG A 124 0.32 -8.78 -4.35
N ILE A 125 1.39 -8.21 -3.80
CA ILE A 125 1.32 -6.97 -2.99
C ILE A 125 0.79 -5.81 -3.82
N ARG A 126 1.29 -5.67 -5.06
CA ARG A 126 0.83 -4.64 -5.99
C ARG A 126 -0.64 -4.83 -6.36
N GLU A 127 -1.09 -6.06 -6.58
CA GLU A 127 -2.51 -6.38 -6.80
C GLU A 127 -3.37 -6.03 -5.59
N MET A 128 -2.92 -6.38 -4.38
CA MET A 128 -3.63 -6.08 -3.14
C MET A 128 -3.79 -4.57 -2.93
N LYS A 129 -2.76 -3.77 -3.23
CA LYS A 129 -2.87 -2.30 -3.23
C LYS A 129 -4.01 -1.83 -4.14
N TYR A 130 -4.03 -2.29 -5.38
CA TYR A 130 -5.02 -1.85 -6.35
C TYR A 130 -6.45 -2.25 -5.98
N LEU A 131 -6.62 -3.47 -5.45
CA LEU A 131 -7.90 -3.93 -4.91
C LEU A 131 -8.34 -3.11 -3.70
N TYR A 132 -7.41 -2.77 -2.81
CA TYR A 132 -7.71 -1.99 -1.62
C TYR A 132 -8.14 -0.56 -1.97
N ASP A 133 -7.45 0.11 -2.90
CA ASP A 133 -7.85 1.40 -3.46
C ASP A 133 -9.25 1.34 -4.09
N TYR A 134 -9.59 0.20 -4.72
CA TYR A 134 -10.91 -0.03 -5.27
C TYR A 134 -12.00 -0.14 -4.22
N PHE A 135 -11.83 -1.02 -3.25
CA PHE A 135 -12.83 -1.23 -2.22
C PHE A 135 -13.05 0.03 -1.37
N LYS A 136 -12.01 0.82 -1.11
CA LYS A 136 -12.12 2.08 -0.38
C LYS A 136 -13.00 3.13 -1.06
N ARG A 137 -13.16 3.07 -2.39
CA ARG A 137 -14.05 3.96 -3.14
C ARG A 137 -15.31 3.26 -3.67
N TYR A 138 -15.55 2.00 -3.31
CA TYR A 138 -16.63 1.19 -3.89
C TYR A 138 -17.99 1.89 -3.88
N GLU A 139 -18.37 2.52 -2.77
CA GLU A 139 -19.66 3.21 -2.67
C GLU A 139 -19.80 4.39 -3.63
N VAL A 140 -18.69 5.09 -3.91
CA VAL A 140 -18.65 6.16 -4.92
C VAL A 140 -18.78 5.53 -6.31
N ILE A 141 -18.07 4.43 -6.54
CA ILE A 141 -18.02 3.71 -7.82
C ILE A 141 -19.37 3.07 -8.19
N ILE A 142 -20.10 2.51 -7.23
CA ILE A 142 -21.41 1.92 -7.50
C ILE A 142 -22.46 3.01 -7.79
N LYS A 143 -22.34 4.18 -7.15
CA LYS A 143 -23.18 5.36 -7.46
C LYS A 143 -22.89 5.91 -8.86
N CYS A 144 -21.65 5.80 -9.33
CA CYS A 144 -21.29 6.11 -10.72
C CYS A 144 -22.02 5.27 -11.78
N LYS A 145 -22.58 4.10 -11.43
CA LYS A 145 -23.46 3.35 -12.36
C LYS A 145 -24.76 4.11 -12.68
N LYS A 146 -25.12 5.12 -11.88
CA LYS A 146 -26.40 5.85 -11.95
C LYS A 146 -26.27 7.33 -12.37
N SER A 147 -25.06 7.90 -12.48
CA SER A 147 -24.86 9.31 -12.85
C SER A 147 -23.52 9.53 -13.59
N PRO A 148 -23.49 10.31 -14.70
CA PRO A 148 -22.29 10.56 -15.50
C PRO A 148 -21.45 11.70 -14.90
N GLU A 149 -20.87 11.50 -13.72
CA GLU A 149 -19.95 12.48 -13.13
C GLU A 149 -18.51 12.34 -13.67
N VAL A 150 -17.76 13.45 -13.69
CA VAL A 150 -16.38 13.50 -14.20
C VAL A 150 -15.45 12.55 -13.42
N GLU A 151 -15.63 12.44 -12.11
CA GLU A 151 -14.85 11.52 -11.25
C GLU A 151 -15.11 10.04 -11.60
N CYS A 152 -16.36 9.71 -11.93
CA CYS A 152 -16.77 8.37 -12.35
C CYS A 152 -16.06 7.93 -13.64
N ASN A 153 -15.90 8.85 -14.60
CA ASN A 153 -15.17 8.58 -15.84
C ASN A 153 -13.69 8.32 -15.59
N LYS A 154 -13.04 9.09 -14.72
CA LYS A 154 -11.64 8.87 -14.32
C LYS A 154 -11.47 7.51 -13.65
N TYR A 155 -12.39 7.15 -12.75
CA TYR A 155 -12.33 5.89 -12.03
C TYR A 155 -12.58 4.66 -12.92
N ASN A 156 -13.58 4.72 -13.80
CA ASN A 156 -13.84 3.66 -14.79
C ASN A 156 -12.61 3.43 -15.68
N LYS A 157 -11.88 4.50 -16.00
CA LYS A 157 -10.64 4.43 -16.77
C LYS A 157 -9.51 3.75 -16.00
N TYR A 158 -9.38 4.03 -14.70
CA TYR A 158 -8.46 3.33 -13.80
C TYR A 158 -8.70 1.82 -13.79
N CYS A 159 -9.93 1.37 -13.51
CA CYS A 159 -10.28 -0.06 -13.48
C CYS A 159 -9.98 -0.77 -14.80
N ARG A 160 -10.32 -0.14 -15.94
CA ARG A 160 -10.04 -0.69 -17.28
C ARG A 160 -8.54 -0.84 -17.52
N SER A 161 -7.75 0.14 -17.09
CA SER A 161 -6.30 0.16 -17.29
C SER A 161 -5.60 -0.88 -16.44
N TRP A 162 -6.03 -1.03 -15.19
CA TRP A 162 -5.59 -2.09 -14.29
C TRP A 162 -5.88 -3.48 -14.85
N LYS A 163 -7.11 -3.71 -15.36
CA LYS A 163 -7.52 -5.00 -15.95
C LYS A 163 -6.62 -5.40 -17.13
N LYS A 164 -6.24 -4.44 -17.97
CA LYS A 164 -5.38 -4.68 -19.13
C LYS A 164 -3.94 -5.05 -18.73
N LYS A 165 -3.41 -4.39 -17.69
CA LYS A 165 -2.01 -4.54 -17.28
C LYS A 165 -1.74 -5.87 -16.55
N ASN A 166 -2.72 -6.38 -15.79
CA ASN A 166 -2.51 -7.53 -14.90
C ASN A 166 -3.03 -8.87 -15.44
N LYS A 167 -3.46 -8.99 -16.71
CA LYS A 167 -3.92 -10.24 -17.39
C LYS A 167 -4.29 -11.38 -16.41
N TYR A 168 -5.37 -11.21 -15.65
CA TYR A 168 -5.76 -12.13 -14.58
C TYR A 168 -5.89 -13.58 -15.09
N THR A 169 -5.06 -14.48 -14.55
CA THR A 169 -5.20 -15.95 -14.70
C THR A 169 -5.26 -16.69 -13.36
N SER A 170 -5.08 -16.04 -12.21
CA SER A 170 -5.07 -16.68 -10.88
C SER A 170 -6.39 -16.60 -10.10
N TYR A 171 -7.34 -15.78 -10.58
CA TYR A 171 -8.73 -15.78 -10.12
C TYR A 171 -9.58 -15.99 -11.35
N GLU A 172 -10.27 -17.12 -11.43
CA GLU A 172 -11.23 -17.40 -12.49
C GLU A 172 -12.28 -16.28 -12.52
N ASN A 173 -12.10 -15.40 -13.50
CA ASN A 173 -13.00 -14.34 -13.91
C ASN A 173 -13.36 -13.25 -12.86
N PRO A 174 -12.52 -12.21 -12.71
CA PRO A 174 -12.80 -11.07 -11.83
C PRO A 174 -13.93 -10.13 -12.33
N ARG A 175 -14.39 -10.26 -13.58
CA ARG A 175 -15.45 -9.37 -14.10
C ARG A 175 -16.82 -9.69 -13.52
N ASP A 176 -17.09 -10.97 -13.29
CA ASP A 176 -18.40 -11.43 -12.82
C ASP A 176 -18.47 -11.47 -11.28
N ASN A 177 -17.31 -11.40 -10.59
CA ASN A 177 -17.24 -11.28 -9.14
C ASN A 177 -17.06 -9.84 -8.63
N ILE A 178 -16.20 -8.99 -9.21
CA ILE A 178 -15.86 -7.68 -8.58
C ILE A 178 -16.94 -6.60 -8.77
N LEU A 179 -17.78 -6.72 -9.81
CA LEU A 179 -18.81 -5.73 -10.13
C LEU A 179 -20.17 -6.03 -9.47
N ASP A 180 -20.38 -7.27 -9.02
CA ASP A 180 -21.62 -7.78 -8.44
C ASP A 180 -21.48 -8.31 -7.00
N SER A 181 -20.26 -8.55 -6.49
CA SER A 181 -20.06 -8.90 -5.07
C SER A 181 -19.88 -7.66 -4.20
N HIS A 182 -20.54 -7.67 -3.04
CA HIS A 182 -20.36 -6.65 -2.00
C HIS A 182 -18.87 -6.61 -1.58
N PRO A 183 -18.28 -5.43 -1.28
CA PRO A 183 -16.88 -5.32 -0.86
C PRO A 183 -16.56 -6.07 0.44
N GLU A 184 -17.55 -6.24 1.31
CA GLU A 184 -17.31 -6.68 2.69
C GLU A 184 -16.76 -8.10 2.79
N PRO A 185 -17.29 -9.14 2.11
CA PRO A 185 -16.70 -10.48 2.14
C PRO A 185 -15.27 -10.52 1.58
N MET A 186 -14.97 -9.75 0.54
CA MET A 186 -13.62 -9.72 -0.05
C MET A 186 -12.63 -8.95 0.84
N LEU A 187 -13.05 -7.82 1.40
CA LEU A 187 -12.29 -7.07 2.40
C LEU A 187 -12.10 -7.89 3.68
N GLN A 188 -13.11 -8.62 4.15
CA GLN A 188 -13.01 -9.51 5.31
C GLN A 188 -12.10 -10.72 5.04
N ASN A 189 -12.01 -11.21 3.81
CA ASN A 189 -11.08 -12.30 3.45
C ASN A 189 -9.64 -11.77 3.28
N MET A 190 -9.47 -10.56 2.73
CA MET A 190 -8.18 -9.85 2.72
C MET A 190 -7.73 -9.45 4.13
N ASN A 191 -8.66 -9.01 4.97
CA ASN A 191 -8.45 -8.68 6.38
C ASN A 191 -8.20 -9.96 7.17
N GLY A 192 -8.94 -11.04 6.95
CA GLY A 192 -8.79 -12.33 7.62
C GLY A 192 -7.44 -12.97 7.31
N LYS A 193 -6.98 -12.96 6.07
CA LYS A 193 -5.64 -13.47 5.72
C LYS A 193 -4.48 -12.62 6.22
N ILE A 194 -4.67 -11.32 6.42
CA ILE A 194 -3.64 -10.43 7.00
C ILE A 194 -3.70 -10.43 8.54
N ILE A 195 -4.90 -10.51 9.13
CA ILE A 195 -5.16 -10.47 10.59
C ILE A 195 -4.94 -11.85 11.22
N GLN A 196 -5.27 -12.97 10.57
CA GLN A 196 -4.90 -14.30 11.05
C GLN A 196 -3.39 -14.51 11.09
N LEU A 197 -2.61 -13.75 10.32
CA LEU A 197 -1.15 -13.77 10.40
C LEU A 197 -0.60 -12.73 11.39
N ALA A 198 -1.43 -11.81 11.90
CA ALA A 198 -1.08 -10.83 12.93
C ALA A 198 -1.41 -11.29 14.36
N PHE A 199 -2.23 -12.32 14.50
CA PHE A 199 -2.63 -12.92 15.78
C PHE A 199 -2.70 -14.45 15.62
N GLN A 200 -1.57 -15.12 15.69
CA GLN A 200 -1.49 -16.52 16.08
C GLN A 200 -0.47 -16.62 17.21
N GLU A 201 -0.98 -16.97 18.39
CA GLU A 201 -0.19 -17.44 19.55
C GLU A 201 0.46 -18.80 19.25
#